data_AF-A0A0H3IYR5-F1
#
_entry.id   AF-A0A0H3IYR5-F1
#
_cell.length_a   1.000
_cell.length_b   1.000
_cell.length_c   1.000
_cell.angle_alpha   90.00
_cell.angle_beta   90.00
_cell.angle_gamma   90.00
#
_symmetry.space_group_name_H-M   'P 1'
#
loop_
_entity.id
_entity.type
_entity.pdbx_description
1 polymer ?
#
loop_
_entity_poly.entity_id
_entity_poly.type
_entity_poly.pdbx_seq_one_letter_code
_entity_poly.pdbx_strand_id
1 'polypeptide(L)'
;MLVRFCRRLLWGQRDCRYAIDVEMIFTQTSERIKDNVIQFANYLKSNGKDVVIYTYTSFLKEYLQSINDSFELWIAEYGVKKPNISAQYIGFQYSENGTVLGINGKVDLDEFSESILLGITSNFTLSSCNIQSSNQFINGYNSYRVKSMQTLLNGLGLKDTADNVLIVDGIFGILTEQAAMKLPIAQIVGYHNDAYTDWLEIQFNQKPDHFFEISMDNIIKTFQKSKRLIVDGKVGIETLMEILKQP
;
A
#
# COMPACT_ATOMS: atom_id res chain seq x y z
N MET A 1 6.26 -14.31 -5.98
CA MET A 1 7.10 -14.00 -4.80
C MET A 1 7.17 -12.49 -4.73
N LEU A 2 6.33 -11.90 -3.89
CA LEU A 2 6.17 -10.45 -3.79
C LEU A 2 6.96 -9.99 -2.56
N VAL A 3 8.19 -9.51 -2.77
CA VAL A 3 9.01 -8.93 -1.70
C VAL A 3 8.52 -7.49 -1.54
N ARG A 4 7.63 -7.24 -0.57
CA ARG A 4 7.17 -5.88 -0.24
C ARG A 4 8.04 -5.31 0.85
N PHE A 5 8.89 -4.34 0.47
CA PHE A 5 9.72 -3.59 1.38
C PHE A 5 8.88 -2.51 2.05
N CYS A 6 8.55 -2.65 3.35
CA CYS A 6 7.78 -1.63 4.06
C CYS A 6 8.71 -0.48 4.46
N ARG A 7 9.00 0.42 3.50
CA ARG A 7 9.81 1.63 3.73
C ARG A 7 8.99 2.67 4.50
N ARG A 8 9.61 3.30 5.51
CA ARG A 8 9.09 4.50 6.17
C ARG A 8 8.88 5.62 5.15
N LEU A 9 7.65 5.81 4.69
CA LEU A 9 7.24 7.01 3.98
C LEU A 9 7.16 8.14 5.01
N LEU A 10 8.19 8.99 5.01
CA LEU A 10 8.12 10.29 5.67
C LEU A 10 6.93 11.01 5.01
N TRP A 11 5.87 11.23 5.79
CA TRP A 11 4.63 11.95 5.43
C TRP A 11 3.53 11.17 4.68
N GLY A 12 3.25 9.91 5.04
CA GLY A 12 2.15 9.14 4.44
C GLY A 12 1.43 8.19 5.40
N GLN A 13 0.16 7.91 5.09
CA GLN A 13 -0.63 6.80 5.65
C GLN A 13 0.19 5.50 5.55
N ARG A 14 0.13 4.65 6.57
CA ARG A 14 0.88 3.39 6.59
C ARG A 14 0.03 2.30 5.98
N ASP A 15 0.62 1.52 5.09
CA ASP A 15 -0.07 0.40 4.46
C ASP A 15 0.13 -0.91 5.22
N CYS A 16 1.17 -1.04 6.05
CA CYS A 16 1.46 -2.27 6.81
C CYS A 16 1.19 -2.10 8.32
N ARG A 17 0.87 -3.21 9.00
CA ARG A 17 0.80 -3.32 10.45
C ARG A 17 2.09 -2.82 11.09
N TYR A 18 1.96 -2.30 12.31
CA TYR A 18 3.09 -1.85 13.11
C TYR A 18 3.85 -3.07 13.64
N ALA A 19 5.09 -3.26 13.19
CA ALA A 19 5.95 -4.31 13.71
C ALA A 19 6.50 -3.94 15.10
N ILE A 20 6.35 -4.84 16.05
CA ILE A 20 7.08 -4.81 17.32
C ILE A 20 8.20 -5.84 17.21
N ASP A 21 9.42 -5.35 17.14
CA ASP A 21 10.63 -6.15 17.06
C ASP A 21 11.03 -6.62 18.47
N VAL A 22 11.06 -7.94 18.67
CA VAL A 22 11.35 -8.57 19.96
C VAL A 22 12.34 -9.72 19.78
N GLU A 23 13.60 -9.42 20.06
CA GLU A 23 14.70 -10.38 19.88
C GLU A 23 15.74 -10.34 21.01
N MET A 24 15.49 -9.55 22.06
CA MET A 24 16.43 -9.31 23.15
C MET A 24 15.78 -9.50 24.52
N ILE A 25 16.45 -10.23 25.41
CA ILE A 25 15.97 -10.51 26.78
C ILE A 25 16.40 -9.43 27.79
N PHE A 26 17.51 -8.74 27.51
CA PHE A 26 18.27 -7.96 28.49
C PHE A 26 18.55 -8.75 29.78
N THR A 27 17.87 -8.44 30.89
CA THR A 27 17.96 -9.12 32.19
C THR A 27 16.60 -9.55 32.73
N GLN A 28 15.62 -9.70 31.85
CA GLN A 28 14.22 -9.94 32.21
C GLN A 28 13.89 -11.44 32.14
N THR A 29 12.91 -11.86 32.95
CA THR A 29 12.34 -13.21 32.84
C THR A 29 11.49 -13.33 31.58
N SER A 30 11.31 -14.56 31.07
CA SER A 30 10.40 -14.87 29.95
C SER A 30 9.00 -14.28 30.15
N GLU A 31 8.44 -14.46 31.35
CA GLU A 31 7.13 -13.88 31.72
C GLU A 31 7.12 -12.35 31.61
N ARG A 32 8.16 -11.69 32.13
CA ARG A 32 8.26 -10.22 32.07
C ARG A 32 8.42 -9.69 30.65
N ILE A 33 9.19 -10.38 29.82
CA ILE A 33 9.36 -10.03 28.41
C ILE A 33 8.01 -10.09 27.71
N LYS A 34 7.31 -11.22 27.83
CA LYS A 34 5.99 -11.42 27.22
C LYS A 34 4.98 -10.37 27.70
N ASP A 35 4.92 -10.10 29.00
CA ASP A 35 4.02 -9.10 29.57
C ASP A 35 4.28 -7.68 29.04
N ASN A 36 5.54 -7.30 28.87
CA ASN A 36 5.88 -6.01 28.30
C ASN A 36 5.47 -5.90 26.82
N VAL A 37 5.68 -6.96 26.04
CA VAL A 37 5.26 -7.01 24.63
C VAL A 37 3.74 -6.89 24.53
N ILE A 38 2.99 -7.63 25.35
CA ILE A 38 1.53 -7.57 25.39
C ILE A 38 1.05 -6.16 25.77
N GLN A 39 1.62 -5.55 26.82
CA GLN A 39 1.25 -4.20 27.24
C GLN A 39 1.51 -3.16 26.14
N PHE A 40 2.67 -3.23 25.49
CA PHE A 40 3.01 -2.31 24.41
C PHE A 40 2.13 -2.52 23.17
N ALA A 41 1.87 -3.77 22.80
CA ALA A 41 0.97 -4.12 21.71
C ALA A 41 -0.46 -3.65 21.95
N ASN A 42 -0.98 -3.82 23.16
CA ASN A 42 -2.30 -3.34 23.56
C ASN A 42 -2.37 -1.81 23.60
N TYR A 43 -1.30 -1.14 24.03
CA TYR A 43 -1.21 0.31 23.95
C TYR A 43 -1.25 0.82 22.50
N LEU A 44 -0.57 0.16 21.57
CA LEU A 44 -0.66 0.52 20.15
C LEU A 44 -2.06 0.29 19.59
N LYS A 45 -2.65 -0.89 19.86
CA LYS A 45 -4.03 -1.22 19.45
C LYS A 45 -5.06 -0.23 20.00
N SER A 46 -4.95 0.19 21.26
CA SER A 46 -5.87 1.18 21.85
C SER A 46 -5.77 2.56 21.22
N ASN A 47 -4.67 2.85 20.52
CA ASN A 47 -4.46 4.06 19.73
C ASN A 47 -4.74 3.86 18.24
N GLY A 48 -5.53 2.84 17.88
CA GLY A 48 -5.97 2.58 16.49
C GLY A 48 -4.87 2.05 15.58
N LYS A 49 -3.84 1.38 16.12
CA LYS A 49 -2.71 0.82 15.36
C LYS A 49 -2.73 -0.69 15.45
N ASP A 50 -3.03 -1.37 14.35
CA ASP A 50 -2.87 -2.82 14.27
C ASP A 50 -1.38 -3.19 14.24
N VAL A 51 -1.07 -4.32 14.89
CA VAL A 51 0.31 -4.74 15.17
C VAL A 51 0.62 -6.13 14.65
N VAL A 52 1.90 -6.40 14.41
CA VAL A 52 2.51 -7.71 14.15
C VAL A 52 3.75 -7.85 15.04
N ILE A 53 4.01 -9.04 15.58
CA ILE A 53 5.21 -9.30 16.41
C ILE A 53 6.29 -9.90 15.52
N TYR A 54 7.44 -9.21 15.43
CA TYR A 54 8.63 -9.73 14.78
C TYR A 54 9.55 -10.40 15.82
N THR A 55 10.03 -11.61 15.51
CA THR A 55 10.99 -12.37 16.32
C THR A 55 11.58 -13.53 15.50
N TYR A 56 12.69 -14.11 15.94
CA TYR A 56 13.19 -15.38 15.40
C TYR A 56 12.63 -16.61 16.15
N THR A 57 12.70 -17.79 15.52
CA THR A 57 11.94 -18.97 15.99
C THR A 57 12.37 -19.55 17.34
N SER A 58 13.65 -19.53 17.68
CA SER A 58 14.09 -19.97 19.02
C SER A 58 13.63 -18.99 20.11
N PHE A 59 13.69 -17.67 19.86
CA PHE A 59 13.20 -16.68 20.82
C PHE A 59 11.70 -16.81 21.08
N LEU A 60 10.91 -17.01 20.02
CA LEU A 60 9.46 -17.26 20.15
C LEU A 60 9.18 -18.44 21.08
N LYS A 61 9.88 -19.56 20.85
CA LYS A 61 9.69 -20.82 21.61
C LYS A 61 10.10 -20.69 23.07
N GLU A 62 11.08 -19.85 23.38
CA GLU A 62 11.66 -19.74 24.73
C GLU A 62 11.02 -18.61 25.56
N TYR A 63 10.74 -17.46 24.93
CA TYR A 63 10.39 -16.23 25.65
C TYR A 63 8.98 -15.73 25.36
N LEU A 64 8.34 -16.13 24.25
CA LEU A 64 7.06 -15.59 23.82
C LEU A 64 6.00 -16.68 23.58
N GLN A 65 6.07 -17.77 24.34
CA GLN A 65 5.10 -18.86 24.23
C GLN A 65 3.65 -18.33 24.36
N SER A 66 2.78 -18.82 23.46
CA SER A 66 1.37 -18.46 23.34
C SER A 66 1.08 -17.01 22.92
N ILE A 67 2.09 -16.19 22.59
CA ILE A 67 1.82 -14.82 22.11
C ILE A 67 1.01 -14.80 20.80
N ASN A 68 1.16 -15.87 20.00
CA ASN A 68 0.45 -16.10 18.75
C ASN A 68 -1.06 -16.29 18.93
N ASP A 69 -1.55 -16.48 20.17
CA ASP A 69 -2.98 -16.61 20.45
C ASP A 69 -3.69 -15.24 20.40
N SER A 70 -2.91 -14.14 20.50
CA SER A 70 -3.44 -12.76 20.56
C SER A 70 -2.89 -11.83 19.47
N PHE A 71 -1.79 -12.20 18.83
CA PHE A 71 -1.08 -11.36 17.87
C PHE A 71 -0.56 -12.17 16.67
N GLU A 72 -0.62 -11.53 15.50
CA GLU A 72 -0.02 -12.05 14.28
C GLU A 72 1.51 -12.02 14.35
N LEU A 73 2.16 -12.94 13.65
CA LEU A 73 3.62 -13.13 13.69
C LEU A 73 4.31 -12.78 12.36
N TRP A 74 5.46 -12.14 12.44
CA TRP A 74 6.48 -12.05 11.40
C TRP A 74 7.74 -12.75 11.91
N ILE A 75 8.13 -13.84 11.26
CA ILE A 75 9.12 -14.76 11.84
C ILE A 75 10.40 -14.79 11.03
N ALA A 76 11.54 -14.73 11.70
CA ALA A 76 12.85 -14.96 11.10
C ALA A 76 13.32 -16.41 11.30
N GLU A 77 13.68 -17.08 10.21
CA GLU A 77 14.44 -18.35 10.23
C GLU A 77 15.17 -18.55 8.89
N TYR A 78 16.49 -18.42 8.90
CA TYR A 78 17.27 -18.44 7.66
C TYR A 78 17.63 -19.86 7.22
N GLY A 79 17.80 -20.06 5.90
CA GLY A 79 18.25 -21.33 5.33
C GLY A 79 17.17 -22.43 5.28
N VAL A 80 15.92 -22.11 5.62
CA VAL A 80 14.77 -23.03 5.57
C VAL A 80 13.71 -22.52 4.60
N LYS A 81 12.90 -23.44 4.06
CA LYS A 81 11.75 -23.08 3.19
C LYS A 81 10.53 -22.62 3.97
N LYS A 82 10.47 -22.94 5.27
CA LYS A 82 9.38 -22.62 6.17
C LYS A 82 9.92 -22.56 7.60
N PRO A 83 9.53 -21.57 8.41
CA PRO A 83 9.86 -21.53 9.83
C PRO A 83 9.43 -22.81 10.56
N ASN A 84 10.29 -23.30 11.45
CA ASN A 84 10.05 -24.49 12.25
C ASN A 84 9.19 -24.17 13.48
N ILE A 85 7.96 -23.71 13.24
CA ILE A 85 6.95 -23.41 14.28
C ILE A 85 5.58 -23.96 13.86
N SER A 86 4.74 -24.28 14.84
CA SER A 86 3.35 -24.68 14.60
C SER A 86 2.40 -23.48 14.45
N ALA A 87 2.77 -22.32 14.97
CA ALA A 87 1.98 -21.10 14.91
C ALA A 87 1.85 -20.59 13.47
N GLN A 88 0.69 -19.99 13.18
CA GLN A 88 0.50 -19.23 11.95
C GLN A 88 1.34 -17.94 11.99
N TYR A 89 1.81 -17.51 10.83
CA TYR A 89 2.58 -16.29 10.65
C TYR A 89 2.13 -15.62 9.35
N ILE A 90 2.19 -14.30 9.33
CA ILE A 90 1.83 -13.45 8.19
C ILE A 90 3.05 -12.83 7.51
N GLY A 91 4.24 -12.98 8.11
CA GLY A 91 5.52 -12.58 7.55
C GLY A 91 6.60 -13.63 7.80
N PHE A 92 7.51 -13.80 6.84
CA PHE A 92 8.66 -14.68 6.94
C PHE A 92 9.92 -13.96 6.42
N GLN A 93 10.83 -13.64 7.34
CA GLN A 93 12.18 -13.20 6.99
C GLN A 93 13.07 -14.43 6.76
N TYR A 94 13.41 -14.69 5.50
CA TYR A 94 14.07 -15.94 5.10
C TYR A 94 15.57 -15.77 4.83
N SER A 95 16.06 -14.53 4.78
CA SER A 95 17.47 -14.21 4.57
C SER A 95 17.80 -12.80 5.07
N GLU A 96 18.99 -12.63 5.62
CA GLU A 96 19.65 -11.32 5.88
C GLU A 96 20.74 -10.99 4.83
N ASN A 97 20.98 -11.92 3.89
CA ASN A 97 22.07 -11.89 2.93
C ASN A 97 21.58 -11.66 1.49
N GLY A 98 20.41 -11.04 1.33
CA GLY A 98 19.81 -10.76 0.03
C GLY A 98 20.53 -9.68 -0.76
N THR A 99 20.26 -9.65 -2.06
CA THR A 99 20.67 -8.57 -2.97
C THR A 99 19.43 -8.08 -3.70
N VAL A 100 19.11 -6.80 -3.53
CA VAL A 100 17.97 -6.14 -4.18
C VAL A 100 18.49 -4.97 -5.00
N LEU A 101 18.05 -4.89 -6.26
CA LEU A 101 18.44 -3.81 -7.16
C LEU A 101 18.08 -2.45 -6.53
N GLY A 102 19.05 -1.53 -6.52
CA GLY A 102 18.87 -0.20 -5.94
C GLY A 102 19.18 -0.09 -4.44
N ILE A 103 19.52 -1.19 -3.76
CA ILE A 103 20.03 -1.16 -2.39
C ILE A 103 21.47 -1.67 -2.37
N ASN A 104 22.36 -0.86 -1.80
CA ASN A 104 23.77 -1.22 -1.65
C ASN A 104 23.97 -2.07 -0.38
N GLY A 105 24.68 -3.18 -0.53
CA GLY A 105 24.97 -4.10 0.56
C GLY A 105 23.98 -5.26 0.65
N LYS A 106 24.16 -6.09 1.67
CA LYS A 106 23.26 -7.20 1.96
C LYS A 106 22.00 -6.68 2.63
N VAL A 107 20.86 -7.27 2.28
CA VAL A 107 19.55 -6.85 2.79
C VAL A 107 18.75 -8.03 3.29
N ASP A 108 17.85 -7.72 4.22
CA ASP A 108 16.80 -8.65 4.64
C ASP A 108 15.82 -8.90 3.50
N LEU A 109 15.40 -10.15 3.37
CA LEU A 109 14.39 -10.58 2.42
C LEU A 109 13.23 -11.22 3.16
N ASP A 110 12.04 -10.70 2.86
CA ASP A 110 10.79 -11.06 3.52
C ASP A 110 9.73 -11.50 2.52
N GLU A 111 8.91 -12.46 2.93
CA GLU A 111 7.64 -12.80 2.29
C GLU A 111 6.49 -12.48 3.26
N PHE A 112 5.49 -11.73 2.81
CA PHE A 112 4.31 -11.39 3.60
C PHE A 112 3.02 -11.90 2.94
N SER A 113 2.05 -12.30 3.75
CA SER A 113 0.66 -12.46 3.33
C SER A 113 -0.06 -11.11 3.30
N GLU A 114 -1.22 -11.05 2.65
CA GLU A 114 -2.05 -9.83 2.59
C GLU A 114 -2.46 -9.32 3.97
N SER A 115 -2.52 -10.20 4.98
CA SER A 115 -2.83 -9.85 6.36
C SER A 115 -1.83 -8.86 6.99
N ILE A 116 -0.65 -8.64 6.38
CA ILE A 116 0.28 -7.60 6.82
C ILE A 116 -0.26 -6.19 6.59
N LEU A 117 -1.24 -6.01 5.70
CA LEU A 117 -1.73 -4.69 5.30
C LEU A 117 -2.75 -4.13 6.30
N LEU A 118 -2.80 -2.80 6.45
CA LEU A 118 -3.74 -2.06 7.28
C LEU A 118 -5.00 -1.75 6.49
N GLY A 119 -6.15 -2.19 7.03
CA GLY A 119 -7.44 -2.09 6.35
C GLY A 119 -7.72 -3.29 5.44
N ILE A 120 -8.96 -3.38 4.98
CA ILE A 120 -9.29 -4.25 3.86
C ILE A 120 -8.61 -3.59 2.67
N THR A 121 -7.37 -3.99 2.33
CA THR A 121 -6.98 -3.97 0.93
C THR A 121 -7.97 -4.92 0.30
N SER A 122 -9.06 -4.34 -0.18
CA SER A 122 -9.99 -5.06 -1.03
C SER A 122 -9.09 -5.77 -2.02
N ASN A 123 -9.34 -7.05 -2.21
CA ASN A 123 -9.08 -7.74 -3.45
C ASN A 123 -9.76 -6.98 -4.60
N PHE A 124 -9.35 -5.73 -4.82
CA PHE A 124 -9.71 -4.90 -5.94
C PHE A 124 -8.83 -5.40 -7.06
N THR A 125 -9.13 -6.63 -7.47
CA THR A 125 -8.92 -7.00 -8.84
C THR A 125 -9.59 -5.89 -9.66
N LEU A 126 -8.77 -5.16 -10.42
CA LEU A 126 -9.20 -4.15 -11.40
C LEU A 126 -10.11 -4.73 -12.52
N SER A 127 -10.67 -5.92 -12.32
CA SER A 127 -11.72 -6.56 -13.10
C SER A 127 -12.98 -5.70 -13.25
N SER A 128 -13.23 -4.77 -12.31
CA SER A 128 -14.34 -3.80 -12.38
C SER A 128 -13.98 -2.49 -13.11
N CYS A 129 -12.71 -2.28 -13.46
CA CYS A 129 -12.24 -1.17 -14.30
C CYS A 129 -12.19 -1.54 -15.79
N ASN A 130 -13.04 -2.48 -16.24
CA ASN A 130 -13.35 -2.59 -17.65
C ASN A 130 -14.07 -1.30 -18.07
N ILE A 131 -13.30 -0.35 -18.62
CA ILE A 131 -13.83 0.80 -19.34
C ILE A 131 -14.56 0.20 -20.55
N GLN A 132 -15.85 -0.11 -20.38
CA GLN A 132 -16.71 -0.30 -21.54
C GLN A 132 -16.66 1.02 -22.32
N SER A 133 -16.36 0.90 -23.61
CA SER A 133 -16.32 1.96 -24.61
C SER A 133 -17.70 2.59 -24.79
N SER A 134 -18.16 3.34 -23.79
CA SER A 134 -19.38 4.13 -23.90
C SER A 134 -19.07 5.60 -23.54
N ASN A 135 -19.31 6.46 -24.53
CA ASN A 135 -18.94 7.88 -24.54
C ASN A 135 -19.91 8.74 -23.71
N GLN A 136 -20.30 8.30 -22.51
CA GLN A 136 -21.18 9.12 -21.68
C GLN A 136 -20.36 10.19 -20.96
N PHE A 137 -20.60 11.45 -21.32
CA PHE A 137 -19.98 12.61 -20.68
C PHE A 137 -20.98 13.36 -19.81
N ILE A 138 -20.58 13.70 -18.59
CA ILE A 138 -21.34 14.54 -17.65
C ILE A 138 -20.45 15.72 -17.27
N ASN A 139 -20.92 16.95 -17.48
CA ASN A 139 -20.18 18.18 -17.18
C ASN A 139 -18.77 18.22 -17.81
N GLY A 140 -18.62 17.63 -19.00
CA GLY A 140 -17.35 17.59 -19.73
C GLY A 140 -16.41 16.44 -19.34
N TYR A 141 -16.77 15.60 -18.37
CA TYR A 141 -15.98 14.44 -17.94
C TYR A 141 -16.61 13.13 -18.39
N ASN A 142 -15.78 12.15 -18.73
CA ASN A 142 -16.24 10.80 -19.04
C ASN A 142 -16.73 10.12 -17.77
N SER A 143 -18.02 9.79 -17.70
CA SER A 143 -18.63 9.28 -16.47
C SER A 143 -18.05 7.93 -16.02
N TYR A 144 -17.53 7.12 -16.93
CA TYR A 144 -16.91 5.84 -16.58
C TYR A 144 -15.55 6.02 -15.93
N ARG A 145 -14.74 6.94 -16.47
CA ARG A 145 -13.45 7.32 -15.87
C ARG A 145 -13.66 7.98 -14.51
N VAL A 146 -14.72 8.78 -14.37
CA VAL A 146 -15.07 9.37 -13.07
C VAL A 146 -15.53 8.30 -12.08
N LYS A 147 -16.38 7.33 -12.48
CA LYS A 147 -16.78 6.22 -11.61
C LYS A 147 -15.57 5.39 -11.17
N SER A 148 -14.65 5.09 -12.08
CA SER A 148 -13.44 4.34 -11.74
C SER A 148 -12.54 5.13 -10.78
N MET A 149 -12.40 6.45 -10.97
CA MET A 149 -11.70 7.33 -10.03
C MET A 149 -12.39 7.38 -8.65
N GLN A 150 -13.71 7.59 -8.58
CA GLN A 150 -14.46 7.59 -7.32
C GLN A 150 -14.31 6.25 -6.58
N THR A 151 -14.30 5.14 -7.33
CA THR A 151 -14.08 3.81 -6.77
C THR A 151 -12.65 3.64 -6.23
N LEU A 152 -11.63 4.10 -6.98
CA LEU A 152 -10.24 4.13 -6.52
C LEU A 152 -10.11 4.95 -5.23
N LEU A 153 -10.63 6.17 -5.22
CA LEU A 153 -10.56 7.07 -4.06
C LEU A 153 -11.18 6.43 -2.81
N ASN A 154 -12.38 5.85 -2.95
CA ASN A 154 -13.01 5.10 -1.86
C ASN A 154 -12.18 3.89 -1.42
N GLY A 155 -11.59 3.14 -2.36
CA GLY A 155 -10.72 2.00 -2.06
C GLY A 155 -9.43 2.39 -1.34
N LEU A 156 -8.89 3.57 -1.63
CA LEU A 156 -7.75 4.17 -0.91
C LEU A 156 -8.16 4.82 0.44
N GLY A 157 -9.45 4.84 0.77
CA GLY A 157 -9.97 5.54 1.94
C GLY A 157 -9.91 7.07 1.84
N LEU A 158 -9.74 7.61 0.63
CA LEU A 158 -9.70 9.05 0.37
C LEU A 158 -11.13 9.60 0.28
N LYS A 159 -11.54 10.22 1.37
CA LYS A 159 -12.86 10.83 1.54
C LYS A 159 -12.87 12.31 1.21
N ASP A 160 -14.05 12.93 1.17
CA ASP A 160 -14.18 14.38 1.06
C ASP A 160 -13.60 15.14 2.29
N THR A 161 -13.69 16.47 2.32
CA THR A 161 -13.17 17.26 3.46
C THR A 161 -13.97 17.10 4.76
N ALA A 162 -15.20 16.59 4.68
CA ALA A 162 -16.07 16.31 5.81
C ALA A 162 -16.00 14.82 6.26
N ASP A 163 -15.04 14.06 5.74
CA ASP A 163 -14.83 12.64 6.02
C ASP A 163 -15.98 11.72 5.58
N ASN A 164 -16.73 12.11 4.54
CA ASN A 164 -17.74 11.26 3.91
C ASN A 164 -17.15 10.45 2.76
N VAL A 165 -17.61 9.20 2.64
CA VAL A 165 -17.33 8.32 1.50
C VAL A 165 -17.99 8.88 0.24
N LEU A 166 -17.30 8.82 -0.90
CA LEU A 166 -17.83 9.33 -2.15
C LEU A 166 -18.96 8.44 -2.68
N ILE A 167 -19.97 9.06 -3.27
CA ILE A 167 -20.95 8.36 -4.10
C ILE A 167 -20.30 8.06 -5.46
N VAL A 168 -20.42 6.81 -5.93
CA VAL A 168 -19.91 6.39 -7.26
C VAL A 168 -20.98 6.62 -8.32
N ASP A 169 -21.17 7.88 -8.69
CA ASP A 169 -22.22 8.32 -9.63
C ASP A 169 -21.68 8.68 -11.02
N GLY A 170 -20.36 8.86 -11.17
CA GLY A 170 -19.73 9.31 -12.42
C GLY A 170 -19.81 10.82 -12.65
N ILE A 171 -20.17 11.59 -11.62
CA ILE A 171 -20.21 13.04 -11.66
C ILE A 171 -18.98 13.59 -10.95
N PHE A 172 -18.10 14.26 -11.69
CA PHE A 172 -16.93 14.91 -11.09
C PHE A 172 -17.37 16.25 -10.49
N GLY A 173 -17.86 16.20 -9.25
CA GLY A 173 -18.26 17.36 -8.45
C GLY A 173 -17.25 17.70 -7.36
N ILE A 174 -17.56 18.73 -6.57
CA ILE A 174 -16.67 19.26 -5.53
C ILE A 174 -16.20 18.22 -4.52
N LEU A 175 -17.05 17.25 -4.15
CA LEU A 175 -16.68 16.20 -3.19
C LEU A 175 -15.63 15.24 -3.79
N THR A 176 -15.81 14.85 -5.05
CA THR A 176 -14.84 14.03 -5.78
C THR A 176 -13.52 14.78 -5.97
N GLU A 177 -13.58 16.06 -6.31
CA GLU A 177 -12.39 16.91 -6.45
C GLU A 177 -11.62 17.02 -5.12
N GLN A 178 -12.32 17.27 -4.00
CA GLN A 178 -11.72 17.33 -2.67
C GLN A 178 -11.00 16.04 -2.27
N ALA A 179 -11.57 14.88 -2.59
CA ALA A 179 -10.93 13.60 -2.35
C ALA A 179 -9.74 13.37 -3.31
N ALA A 180 -9.90 13.72 -4.59
CA ALA A 180 -8.84 13.59 -5.61
C ALA A 180 -7.62 14.46 -5.30
N MET A 181 -7.80 15.65 -4.73
CA MET A 181 -6.68 16.52 -4.29
C MET A 181 -5.82 15.90 -3.18
N LYS A 182 -6.32 14.87 -2.47
CA LYS A 182 -5.55 14.13 -1.45
C LYS A 182 -4.69 13.01 -2.05
N LEU A 183 -4.82 12.72 -3.34
CA LEU A 183 -3.95 11.76 -4.01
C LEU A 183 -2.49 12.25 -3.98
N PRO A 184 -1.52 11.34 -3.81
CA PRO A 184 -0.12 11.68 -4.01
C PRO A 184 0.13 12.06 -5.48
N ILE A 185 1.04 13.01 -5.71
CA ILE A 185 1.45 13.38 -7.07
C ILE A 185 2.24 12.22 -7.67
N ALA A 186 1.70 11.56 -8.70
CA ALA A 186 2.41 10.49 -9.41
C ALA A 186 3.57 11.07 -10.23
N GLN A 187 4.77 10.52 -10.03
CA GLN A 187 6.03 10.95 -10.65
C GLN A 187 7.10 9.85 -10.48
N ILE A 188 8.21 9.92 -11.24
CA ILE A 188 9.28 8.90 -11.17
C ILE A 188 9.96 8.84 -9.80
N VAL A 189 10.19 9.99 -9.15
CA VAL A 189 11.02 10.07 -7.94
C VAL A 189 10.17 10.37 -6.71
N GLY A 190 10.29 9.54 -5.67
CA GLY A 190 9.68 9.79 -4.37
C GLY A 190 8.17 9.56 -4.32
N TYR A 191 7.62 8.80 -5.28
CA TYR A 191 6.23 8.39 -5.33
C TYR A 191 6.13 6.86 -5.34
N HIS A 192 5.15 6.32 -4.63
CA HIS A 192 4.76 4.92 -4.70
C HIS A 192 3.31 4.79 -4.25
N ASN A 193 2.45 4.30 -5.14
CA ASN A 193 1.07 3.91 -4.85
C ASN A 193 0.60 2.96 -5.96
N ASP A 194 0.66 1.65 -5.71
CA ASP A 194 0.35 0.61 -6.71
C ASP A 194 -1.02 0.84 -7.35
N ALA A 195 -2.07 1.01 -6.54
CA ALA A 195 -3.44 1.14 -7.02
C ALA A 195 -3.67 2.38 -7.90
N TYR A 196 -3.05 3.51 -7.54
CA TYR A 196 -3.15 4.73 -8.35
C TYR A 196 -2.32 4.62 -9.63
N THR A 197 -1.14 4.01 -9.56
CA THR A 197 -0.31 3.71 -10.75
C THR A 197 -1.08 2.83 -11.72
N ASP A 198 -1.60 1.70 -11.27
CA ASP A 198 -2.38 0.78 -12.09
C ASP A 198 -3.61 1.47 -12.71
N TRP A 199 -4.29 2.31 -11.92
CA TRP A 199 -5.44 3.07 -12.42
C TRP A 199 -5.02 4.02 -13.55
N LEU A 200 -3.90 4.73 -13.41
CA LEU A 200 -3.34 5.61 -14.44
C LEU A 200 -2.95 4.81 -15.68
N GLU A 201 -2.25 3.68 -15.53
CA GLU A 201 -1.87 2.79 -16.62
C GLU A 201 -3.09 2.35 -17.43
N ILE A 202 -4.17 1.94 -16.75
CA ILE A 202 -5.44 1.59 -17.39
C ILE A 202 -6.05 2.78 -18.14
N GLN A 203 -5.96 4.01 -17.61
CA GLN A 203 -6.48 5.18 -18.30
C GLN A 203 -5.81 5.43 -19.65
N PHE A 204 -4.58 4.95 -19.83
CA PHE A 204 -3.79 5.04 -21.05
C PHE A 204 -3.65 3.69 -21.78
N ASN A 205 -4.55 2.74 -21.52
CA ASN A 205 -4.57 1.41 -22.14
C ASN A 205 -3.25 0.65 -21.99
N GLN A 206 -2.51 0.92 -20.92
CA GLN A 206 -1.32 0.16 -20.53
C GLN A 206 -1.74 -1.04 -19.66
N LYS A 207 -0.88 -2.06 -19.64
CA LYS A 207 -1.06 -3.19 -18.74
C LYS A 207 -0.52 -2.80 -17.36
N PRO A 208 -1.31 -2.93 -16.28
CA PRO A 208 -0.84 -2.66 -14.93
C PRO A 208 0.43 -3.42 -14.58
N ASP A 209 1.45 -2.70 -14.13
CA ASP A 209 2.69 -3.27 -13.60
C ASP A 209 3.06 -2.77 -12.20
N HIS A 210 2.25 -1.87 -11.62
CA HIS A 210 2.39 -1.21 -10.33
C HIS A 210 3.49 -0.13 -10.25
N PHE A 211 4.30 0.08 -11.30
CA PHE A 211 5.46 0.98 -11.25
C PHE A 211 5.30 2.20 -12.16
N PHE A 212 5.34 3.39 -11.56
CA PHE A 212 5.38 4.65 -12.31
C PHE A 212 6.81 4.92 -12.80
N GLU A 213 7.21 4.22 -13.87
CA GLU A 213 8.56 4.30 -14.43
C GLU A 213 8.67 5.30 -15.60
N ILE A 214 9.83 5.28 -16.26
CA ILE A 214 10.16 6.12 -17.43
C ILE A 214 9.12 5.96 -18.55
N SER A 215 8.59 4.74 -18.75
CA SER A 215 7.55 4.49 -19.77
C SER A 215 6.30 5.32 -19.47
N MET A 216 5.79 5.23 -18.24
CA MET A 216 4.59 5.95 -17.82
C MET A 216 4.80 7.46 -17.81
N ASP A 217 5.96 7.93 -17.33
CA ASP A 217 6.33 9.36 -17.37
C ASP A 217 6.33 9.94 -18.80
N ASN A 218 6.85 9.19 -19.78
CA ASN A 218 6.82 9.61 -21.18
C ASN A 218 5.39 9.67 -21.75
N ILE A 219 4.51 8.75 -21.35
CA ILE A 219 3.09 8.77 -21.71
C ILE A 219 2.43 10.02 -21.13
N ILE A 220 2.64 10.31 -19.84
CA ILE A 220 2.07 11.50 -19.19
C ILE A 220 2.61 12.79 -19.83
N LYS A 221 3.90 12.90 -20.11
CA LYS A 221 4.47 14.07 -20.79
C LYS A 221 3.89 14.29 -22.17
N THR A 222 3.69 13.21 -22.93
CA THR A 222 3.04 13.28 -24.25
C THR A 222 1.59 13.75 -24.13
N PHE A 223 0.87 13.22 -23.15
CA PHE A 223 -0.51 13.63 -22.85
C PHE A 223 -0.60 15.10 -22.43
N GLN A 224 0.21 15.54 -21.47
CA GLN A 224 0.30 16.93 -21.02
C GLN A 224 0.55 17.88 -22.19
N LYS A 225 1.49 17.54 -23.08
CA LYS A 225 1.76 18.31 -24.29
C LYS A 225 0.54 18.41 -25.20
N SER A 226 -0.21 17.32 -25.39
CA SER A 226 -1.43 17.31 -26.21
C SER A 226 -2.55 18.18 -25.64
N LYS A 227 -2.59 18.35 -24.31
CA LYS A 227 -3.58 19.16 -23.59
C LYS A 227 -3.12 20.59 -23.28
N ARG A 228 -1.91 20.96 -23.73
CA ARG A 228 -1.28 22.27 -23.47
C ARG A 228 -1.10 22.55 -21.96
N LEU A 229 -0.84 21.50 -21.19
CA LEU A 229 -0.46 21.59 -19.78
C LEU A 229 1.06 21.78 -19.64
N ILE A 230 1.52 22.04 -18.41
CA ILE A 230 2.94 21.97 -18.07
C ILE A 230 3.43 20.53 -18.32
N VAL A 231 4.52 20.38 -19.05
CA VAL A 231 5.10 19.07 -19.42
C VAL A 231 6.18 18.69 -18.42
N ASP A 232 5.78 18.15 -17.28
CA ASP A 232 6.67 17.76 -16.17
C ASP A 232 6.61 16.27 -15.80
N GLY A 233 5.72 15.50 -16.44
CA GLY A 233 5.49 14.09 -16.15
C GLY A 233 4.74 13.83 -14.85
N LYS A 234 4.31 14.90 -14.15
CA LYS A 234 3.63 14.81 -12.86
C LYS A 234 2.13 14.77 -13.06
N VAL A 235 1.48 13.79 -12.43
CA VAL A 235 0.02 13.74 -12.39
C VAL A 235 -0.48 14.48 -11.15
N GLY A 236 -0.50 15.82 -11.27
CA GLY A 236 -1.25 16.68 -10.35
C GLY A 236 -2.72 16.80 -10.73
N ILE A 237 -3.50 17.57 -9.97
CA ILE A 237 -4.96 17.68 -10.16
C ILE A 237 -5.34 18.16 -11.57
N GLU A 238 -4.60 19.09 -12.16
CA GLU A 238 -4.86 19.59 -13.53
C GLU A 238 -4.69 18.49 -14.59
N THR A 239 -3.58 17.74 -14.53
CA THR A 239 -3.33 16.58 -15.39
C THR A 239 -4.42 15.53 -15.18
N LEU A 240 -4.78 15.25 -13.93
CA LEU A 240 -5.80 14.27 -13.56
C LEU A 240 -7.18 14.62 -14.13
N MET A 241 -7.60 15.88 -14.00
CA MET A 241 -8.86 16.35 -14.56
C MET A 241 -8.91 16.18 -16.08
N GLU A 242 -7.82 16.48 -16.80
CA GLU A 242 -7.76 16.23 -18.24
C GLU A 242 -7.81 14.75 -18.60
N ILE A 243 -7.21 13.87 -17.79
CA ILE A 243 -7.29 12.41 -17.98
C ILE A 243 -8.75 11.94 -17.94
N LEU A 244 -9.54 12.47 -17.01
CA LEU A 244 -10.95 12.13 -16.85
C LEU A 244 -11.84 12.63 -18.00
N LYS A 245 -11.35 13.54 -18.84
CA LYS A 245 -12.05 14.03 -20.04
C LYS A 245 -11.75 13.19 -21.29
N GLN A 246 -10.89 12.17 -21.18
CA GLN A 246 -10.60 11.28 -22.30
C GLN A 246 -11.82 10.38 -22.62
N PRO A 247 -12.04 10.04 -23.90
CA PRO A 247 -13.05 9.06 -24.28
C PRO A 247 -12.77 7.67 -23.68
#